data_AF-A0A3P7PZZ6-F1
#
_entry.id   AF-A0A3P7PZZ6-F1
#
_cell.length_a   1.000
_cell.length_b   1.000
_cell.length_c   1.000
_cell.angle_alpha   90.00
_cell.angle_beta   90.00
_cell.angle_gamma   90.00
#
_symmetry.space_group_name_H-M   'P 1'
#
loop_
_entity.id
_entity.type
_entity.pdbx_description
1 polymer ?
#
loop_
_entity_poly.entity_id
_entity_poly.type
_entity_poly.pdbx_seq_one_letter_code
_entity_poly.pdbx_strand_id
1 'polypeptide(L)'
;MSQQPVITLKQTVAQPRSFVQSSRPTNIPPSPPPPPPPPPHIPPPQFSLPLPPPQPRRQTNMDYRSTLSPNEKLGLCCRKRNLPSSCQTLCNYDTFTDRSLVNAVLTNQCPGPQLTQAFDCATSMADHTECCIRNGIGTFNGGQCMAFCTTHRGNPNNAFQYIGCLQVFDRIKQCYSDYHINHPNIFGDF
;
A
#
# COMPACT_ATOMS: atom_id res chain seq x y z
N MET A 1 15.42 -0.55 -55.10
CA MET A 1 15.39 -2.01 -54.93
C MET A 1 14.27 -2.34 -53.94
N SER A 2 13.29 -3.11 -54.43
CA SER A 2 12.16 -3.81 -53.80
C SER A 2 11.42 -3.23 -52.58
N GLN A 3 10.22 -2.71 -52.86
CA GLN A 3 9.09 -2.56 -51.94
C GLN A 3 8.46 -3.93 -51.62
N GLN A 4 8.06 -4.15 -50.36
CA GLN A 4 7.03 -5.13 -50.00
C GLN A 4 5.79 -4.38 -49.49
N PRO A 5 4.58 -4.73 -49.93
CA PRO A 5 3.36 -4.13 -49.43
C PRO A 5 2.85 -4.89 -48.18
N VAL A 6 2.55 -4.15 -47.12
CA VAL A 6 1.87 -4.69 -45.92
C VAL A 6 0.37 -4.64 -46.15
N ILE A 7 -0.24 -5.81 -46.21
CA ILE A 7 -1.66 -6.05 -46.45
C ILE A 7 -2.43 -5.65 -45.19
N THR A 8 -3.26 -4.60 -45.29
CA THR A 8 -4.15 -4.14 -44.21
C THR A 8 -5.44 -4.96 -44.22
N LEU A 9 -5.59 -5.85 -43.23
CA LEU A 9 -6.82 -6.62 -43.00
C LEU A 9 -7.84 -5.73 -42.26
N LYS A 10 -8.85 -5.23 -42.99
CA LYS A 10 -10.02 -4.57 -42.40
C LYS A 10 -10.95 -5.63 -41.82
N GLN A 11 -11.10 -5.67 -40.49
CA GLN A 11 -12.12 -6.48 -39.83
C GLN A 11 -13.46 -5.73 -39.84
N THR A 12 -14.45 -6.35 -40.47
CA THR A 12 -15.83 -5.88 -40.57
C THR A 12 -16.61 -6.23 -39.30
N VAL A 13 -17.08 -5.16 -38.66
CA VAL A 13 -18.32 -4.95 -37.89
C VAL A 13 -19.25 -6.16 -37.71
N ALA A 14 -19.53 -6.46 -36.43
CA ALA A 14 -20.87 -6.88 -35.98
C ALA A 14 -21.15 -6.23 -34.62
N GLN A 15 -21.91 -5.14 -34.60
CA GLN A 15 -22.41 -4.51 -33.38
C GLN A 15 -23.67 -5.25 -32.90
N PRO A 16 -23.77 -5.60 -31.60
CA PRO A 16 -25.02 -6.09 -31.04
C PRO A 16 -26.03 -4.94 -30.88
N ARG A 17 -27.29 -5.24 -31.20
CA ARG A 17 -28.43 -4.33 -31.13
C ARG A 17 -28.64 -3.78 -29.72
N SER A 18 -28.57 -2.46 -29.57
CA SER A 18 -29.03 -1.75 -28.37
C SER A 18 -30.56 -1.82 -28.27
N PHE A 19 -31.06 -2.51 -27.26
CA PHE A 19 -32.46 -2.40 -26.82
C PHE A 19 -32.63 -1.04 -26.14
N VAL A 20 -33.37 -0.14 -26.76
CA VAL A 20 -33.78 1.13 -26.16
C VAL A 20 -34.91 0.84 -25.18
N GLN A 21 -34.57 0.65 -23.91
CA GLN A 21 -35.56 0.51 -22.85
C GLN A 21 -36.05 1.92 -22.47
N SER A 22 -37.25 2.24 -22.95
CA SER A 22 -38.00 3.45 -22.61
C SER A 22 -38.18 3.54 -21.09
N SER A 23 -37.30 4.30 -20.45
CA SER A 23 -37.31 4.55 -19.02
C SER A 23 -38.06 5.85 -18.79
N ARG A 24 -39.30 5.72 -18.32
CA ARG A 24 -40.18 6.83 -17.96
C ARG A 24 -39.45 7.74 -16.94
N PRO A 25 -39.38 9.07 -17.14
CA PRO A 25 -38.80 9.96 -16.16
C PRO A 25 -39.67 9.93 -14.89
N THR A 26 -39.22 9.18 -13.89
CA THR A 26 -39.78 9.27 -12.54
C THR A 26 -39.16 10.52 -11.95
N ASN A 27 -39.98 11.57 -11.83
CA ASN A 27 -39.64 12.79 -11.10
C ASN A 27 -39.62 12.39 -9.62
N ILE A 28 -38.48 11.86 -9.14
CA ILE A 28 -38.29 11.53 -7.73
C ILE A 28 -37.89 12.84 -7.04
N PRO A 29 -38.71 13.40 -6.14
CA PRO A 29 -38.34 14.58 -5.38
C PRO A 29 -37.07 14.30 -4.55
N PRO A 30 -36.22 15.32 -4.31
CA PRO A 30 -35.00 15.13 -3.53
C PRO A 30 -35.35 14.62 -2.13
N SER A 31 -34.59 13.61 -1.68
CA SER A 31 -34.70 13.09 -0.32
C SER A 31 -34.48 14.21 0.70
N PRO A 32 -35.25 14.25 1.80
CA PRO A 32 -35.04 15.22 2.86
C PRO A 32 -33.64 15.07 3.47
N PRO A 33 -33.03 16.17 3.98
CA PRO A 33 -31.72 16.11 4.61
C PRO A 33 -31.76 15.17 5.83
N PRO A 34 -30.64 14.47 6.12
CA PRO A 34 -30.56 13.62 7.30
C PRO A 34 -30.76 14.45 8.59
N PRO A 35 -31.38 13.87 9.63
CA PRO A 35 -31.54 14.54 10.91
C PRO A 35 -30.17 14.91 11.51
N PRO A 36 -30.10 15.99 12.31
CA PRO A 36 -28.87 16.37 12.99
C PRO A 36 -28.38 15.23 13.91
N PRO A 37 -27.06 15.09 14.10
CA PRO A 37 -26.51 14.08 14.98
C PRO A 37 -27.06 14.27 16.41
N PRO A 38 -27.29 13.18 17.17
CA PRO A 38 -27.71 13.28 18.55
C PRO A 38 -26.68 14.09 19.36
N PRO A 39 -27.11 14.83 20.39
CA PRO A 39 -26.19 15.54 21.26
C PRO A 39 -25.18 14.54 21.87
N PRO A 40 -23.92 14.97 22.08
CA PRO A 40 -22.92 14.11 22.67
C PRO A 40 -23.41 13.61 24.04
N HIS A 41 -23.44 12.28 24.21
CA HIS A 41 -23.66 11.69 25.52
C HIS A 41 -22.52 12.13 26.43
N ILE A 42 -22.83 13.00 27.39
CA ILE A 42 -21.91 13.33 28.47
C ILE A 42 -21.84 12.05 29.33
N PRO A 43 -20.68 11.36 29.40
CA PRO A 43 -20.57 10.20 30.27
C PRO A 43 -20.74 10.65 31.72
N PRO A 44 -21.34 9.79 32.58
CA PRO A 44 -21.41 10.08 34.00
C PRO A 44 -20.00 10.26 34.58
N PRO A 45 -19.83 11.05 35.65
CA PRO A 45 -18.53 11.27 36.25
C PRO A 45 -17.95 9.93 36.70
N GLN A 46 -16.91 9.46 36.01
CA GLN A 46 -16.15 8.31 36.46
C GLN A 46 -15.31 8.76 37.65
N PHE A 47 -15.63 8.24 38.84
CA PHE A 47 -14.75 8.30 39.99
C PHE A 47 -13.36 7.83 39.56
N SER A 48 -12.42 8.77 39.52
CA SER A 48 -11.08 8.52 39.01
C SER A 48 -10.37 7.58 39.96
N LEU A 49 -10.12 6.35 39.53
CA LEU A 49 -9.13 5.50 40.17
C LEU A 49 -7.76 6.19 40.03
N PRO A 50 -6.89 6.13 41.05
CA PRO A 50 -5.55 6.70 40.96
C PRO A 50 -4.84 6.12 39.74
N LEU A 51 -4.35 6.99 38.85
CA LEU A 51 -3.50 6.57 37.75
C LEU A 51 -2.31 5.79 38.34
N PRO A 52 -1.99 4.59 37.81
CA PRO A 52 -0.73 3.95 38.15
C PRO A 52 0.41 4.93 37.79
N PRO A 53 1.51 4.93 38.57
CA PRO A 53 2.64 5.80 38.28
C PRO A 53 3.09 5.58 36.83
N PRO A 54 3.45 6.66 36.11
CA PRO A 54 3.92 6.54 34.75
C PRO A 54 5.08 5.54 34.75
N GLN A 55 4.89 4.39 34.08
CA GLN A 55 6.00 3.47 33.93
C GLN A 55 7.11 4.23 33.22
N PRO A 56 8.37 4.13 33.69
CA PRO A 56 9.48 4.72 32.99
C PRO A 56 9.49 4.09 31.60
N ARG A 57 9.09 4.86 30.59
CA ARG A 57 9.41 4.53 29.20
C ARG A 57 10.91 4.36 29.22
N ARG A 58 11.39 3.12 29.05
CA ARG A 58 12.77 2.86 28.64
C ARG A 58 12.94 3.50 27.27
N GLN A 59 13.11 4.82 27.26
CA GLN A 59 13.77 5.55 26.20
C GLN A 59 15.23 5.15 26.32
N THR A 60 15.55 3.98 25.78
CA THR A 60 16.90 3.76 25.28
C THR A 60 17.05 4.64 24.04
N ASN A 61 17.17 5.96 24.26
CA ASN A 61 17.94 6.84 23.40
C ASN A 61 19.41 6.47 23.61
N MET A 62 19.77 5.23 23.29
CA MET A 62 21.12 4.96 22.85
C MET A 62 21.10 5.27 21.36
N ASP A 63 22.17 5.89 20.87
CA ASP A 63 22.50 5.98 19.45
C ASP A 63 22.60 4.57 18.86
N TYR A 64 21.47 3.90 18.73
CA TYR A 64 21.36 2.58 18.14
C TYR A 64 21.41 2.80 16.64
N ARG A 65 22.63 3.04 16.16
CA ARG A 65 22.99 2.78 14.77
C ARG A 65 23.01 1.27 14.63
N SER A 66 21.83 0.73 14.34
CA SER A 66 21.66 -0.65 13.93
C SER A 66 22.74 -1.04 12.93
N THR A 67 23.43 -2.14 13.17
CA THR A 67 24.41 -2.69 12.22
C THR A 67 23.74 -3.46 11.10
N LEU A 68 22.42 -3.68 11.19
CA LEU A 68 21.65 -4.41 10.19
C LEU A 68 21.45 -3.55 8.93
N SER A 69 21.71 -4.15 7.78
CA SER A 69 21.32 -3.61 6.47
C SER A 69 19.80 -3.54 6.34
N PRO A 70 19.26 -2.71 5.41
CA PRO A 70 17.83 -2.67 5.13
C PRO A 70 17.21 -4.03 4.86
N ASN A 71 17.91 -4.91 4.12
CA ASN A 71 17.46 -6.28 3.86
C ASN A 71 17.39 -7.12 5.14
N GLU A 72 18.36 -6.98 6.05
CA GLU A 72 18.34 -7.69 7.33
C GLU A 72 17.21 -7.20 8.23
N LYS A 73 16.93 -5.90 8.25
CA LYS A 73 15.81 -5.30 9.00
C LYS A 73 14.45 -5.78 8.47
N LEU A 74 14.26 -5.74 7.15
CA LEU A 74 13.05 -6.25 6.50
C LEU A 74 12.88 -7.75 6.77
N GLY A 75 13.92 -8.54 6.53
CA GLY A 75 13.92 -9.98 6.77
C GLY A 75 13.64 -10.34 8.22
N LEU A 76 14.20 -9.60 9.18
CA LEU A 76 13.91 -9.77 10.61
C LEU A 76 12.45 -9.51 10.92
N CYS A 77 11.85 -8.44 10.39
CA CYS A 77 10.44 -8.16 10.56
C CYS A 77 9.56 -9.29 10.01
N CYS A 78 9.85 -9.75 8.79
CA CYS A 78 9.12 -10.87 8.18
C CYS A 78 9.18 -12.16 9.01
N ARG A 79 10.35 -12.48 9.57
CA ARG A 79 10.51 -13.63 10.48
C ARG A 79 9.70 -13.45 11.76
N LYS A 80 9.72 -12.25 12.36
CA LYS A 80 8.91 -11.93 13.56
C LYS A 80 7.40 -12.01 13.29
N ARG A 81 6.94 -11.68 12.07
CA ARG A 81 5.55 -11.88 11.61
C ARG A 81 5.22 -13.35 11.30
N ASN A 82 6.20 -14.26 11.30
CA ASN A 82 6.05 -15.67 10.89
C ASN A 82 5.50 -15.82 9.46
N LEU A 83 6.01 -15.02 8.51
CA LEU A 83 5.60 -15.14 7.12
C LEU A 83 6.07 -16.47 6.51
N PRO A 84 5.22 -17.15 5.71
CA PRO A 84 5.57 -18.41 5.09
C PRO A 84 6.76 -18.24 4.13
N SER A 85 7.49 -19.32 3.89
CA SER A 85 8.63 -19.35 2.96
C SER A 85 8.27 -18.81 1.57
N SER A 86 7.02 -19.01 1.14
CA SER A 86 6.50 -18.53 -0.13
C SER A 86 6.45 -17.00 -0.24
N CYS A 87 6.38 -16.26 0.87
CA CYS A 87 6.41 -14.79 0.89
C CYS A 87 7.82 -14.20 0.98
N GLN A 88 8.86 -15.02 1.14
CA GLN A 88 10.22 -14.52 1.46
C GLN A 88 10.84 -13.69 0.34
N THR A 89 10.40 -13.87 -0.92
CA THR A 89 10.81 -13.01 -2.04
C THR A 89 10.45 -11.52 -1.80
N LEU A 90 9.40 -11.26 -1.02
CA LEU A 90 8.97 -9.90 -0.64
C LEU A 90 9.65 -9.37 0.63
N CYS A 91 10.52 -10.18 1.25
CA CYS A 91 11.21 -9.89 2.51
C CYS A 91 12.69 -9.55 2.31
N ASN A 92 13.05 -9.10 1.10
CA ASN A 92 14.36 -8.60 0.73
C ASN A 92 14.16 -7.58 -0.40
N TYR A 93 14.69 -6.36 -0.27
CA TYR A 93 14.52 -5.28 -1.25
C TYR A 93 15.18 -5.56 -2.61
N ASP A 94 16.18 -6.44 -2.67
CA ASP A 94 16.81 -6.86 -3.93
C ASP A 94 15.86 -7.73 -4.74
N THR A 95 15.05 -8.56 -4.08
CA THR A 95 14.07 -9.46 -4.73
C THR A 95 12.66 -8.90 -4.75
N PHE A 96 12.33 -7.91 -3.93
CA PHE A 96 11.01 -7.28 -3.86
C PHE A 96 10.82 -6.30 -5.02
N THR A 97 10.76 -6.83 -6.23
CA THR A 97 10.54 -6.09 -7.49
C THR A 97 9.07 -6.04 -7.88
N ASP A 98 8.73 -5.19 -8.85
CA ASP A 98 7.42 -5.16 -9.49
C ASP A 98 7.01 -6.57 -10.00
N ARG A 99 7.96 -7.29 -10.61
CA ARG A 99 7.76 -8.67 -11.09
C ARG A 99 7.47 -9.64 -9.97
N SER A 100 8.22 -9.54 -8.86
CA SER A 100 7.98 -10.40 -7.69
C SER A 100 6.62 -10.14 -7.05
N LEU A 101 6.20 -8.88 -6.98
CA LEU A 101 4.91 -8.47 -6.45
C LEU A 101 3.78 -8.99 -7.34
N VAL A 102 3.88 -8.77 -8.65
CA VAL A 102 2.91 -9.28 -9.63
C VAL A 102 2.82 -10.80 -9.56
N ASN A 103 3.95 -11.49 -9.47
CA ASN A 103 3.98 -12.95 -9.33
C ASN A 103 3.33 -13.41 -8.03
N ALA A 104 3.63 -12.76 -6.90
CA ALA A 104 3.08 -13.09 -5.60
C ALA A 104 1.55 -13.02 -5.59
N VAL A 105 1.00 -12.01 -6.26
CA VAL A 105 -0.45 -11.78 -6.38
C VAL A 105 -1.09 -12.73 -7.39
N LEU A 106 -0.54 -12.85 -8.61
CA LEU A 106 -1.13 -13.69 -9.67
C LEU A 106 -1.09 -15.19 -9.36
N THR A 107 -0.02 -15.67 -8.74
CA THR A 107 0.17 -17.09 -8.42
C THR A 107 -0.35 -17.47 -7.04
N ASN A 108 -0.87 -16.49 -6.28
CA ASN A 108 -1.20 -16.65 -4.86
C ASN A 108 -0.03 -17.21 -4.03
N GLN A 109 1.21 -16.98 -4.46
CA GLN A 109 2.42 -17.40 -3.76
C GLN A 109 2.52 -16.74 -2.37
N CYS A 110 2.06 -15.49 -2.23
CA CYS A 110 1.94 -14.84 -0.93
C CYS A 110 0.48 -14.41 -0.72
N PRO A 111 -0.31 -15.16 0.09
CA PRO A 111 -1.73 -14.86 0.26
C PRO A 111 -1.96 -13.47 0.86
N GLY A 112 -3.12 -12.86 0.57
CA GLY A 112 -3.41 -11.46 0.87
C GLY A 112 -3.05 -10.95 2.28
N PRO A 113 -3.40 -11.67 3.37
CA PRO A 113 -3.01 -11.26 4.73
C PRO A 113 -1.49 -11.24 4.95
N GLN A 114 -0.78 -12.25 4.45
CA GLN A 114 0.67 -12.35 4.54
C GLN A 114 1.37 -11.31 3.65
N LEU A 115 0.80 -11.04 2.46
CA LEU A 115 1.25 -9.97 1.58
C LEU A 115 1.15 -8.61 2.27
N THR A 116 0.03 -8.35 2.94
CA THR A 116 -0.19 -7.12 3.73
C THR A 116 0.88 -6.99 4.83
N GLN A 117 1.16 -8.08 5.56
CA GLN A 117 2.20 -8.08 6.59
C GLN A 117 3.61 -7.89 6.00
N ALA A 118 3.90 -8.43 4.82
CA ALA A 118 5.17 -8.18 4.12
C ALA A 118 5.30 -6.69 3.74
N PHE A 119 4.24 -6.06 3.25
CA PHE A 119 4.20 -4.62 2.99
C PHE A 119 4.35 -3.78 4.27
N ASP A 120 3.70 -4.15 5.37
CA ASP A 120 3.90 -3.49 6.67
C ASP A 120 5.39 -3.49 7.01
N CYS A 121 6.03 -4.67 6.97
CA CYS A 121 7.44 -4.81 7.27
C CYS A 121 8.34 -4.00 6.34
N ALA A 122 8.08 -4.02 5.03
CA ALA A 122 8.85 -3.26 4.05
C ALA A 122 8.71 -1.75 4.28
N THR A 123 7.51 -1.26 4.56
CA THR A 123 7.28 0.18 4.73
C THR A 123 7.58 0.68 6.15
N SER A 124 7.83 -0.23 7.10
CA SER A 124 7.82 0.02 8.54
C SER A 124 6.56 0.74 9.05
N MET A 125 5.47 0.72 8.28
CA MET A 125 4.31 1.58 8.48
C MET A 125 4.68 3.05 8.72
N ALA A 126 5.73 3.53 8.04
CA ALA A 126 6.17 4.92 8.11
C ALA A 126 5.49 5.77 7.02
N ASP A 127 5.66 7.09 7.12
CA ASP A 127 5.25 8.02 6.07
C ASP A 127 6.42 8.25 5.10
N HIS A 128 6.27 7.77 3.86
CA HIS A 128 7.26 7.92 2.78
C HIS A 128 6.90 9.05 1.82
N THR A 129 5.89 9.87 2.12
CA THR A 129 5.37 10.92 1.25
C THR A 129 6.47 11.84 0.73
N GLU A 130 7.36 12.32 1.61
CA GLU A 130 8.44 13.24 1.22
C GLU A 130 9.40 12.60 0.21
N CYS A 131 9.82 11.36 0.46
CA CYS A 131 10.69 10.62 -0.45
C CYS A 131 10.00 10.38 -1.80
N CYS A 132 8.73 9.98 -1.78
CA CYS A 132 7.97 9.73 -3.00
C CYS A 132 7.75 10.99 -3.85
N ILE A 133 7.47 12.14 -3.22
CA ILE A 133 7.36 13.42 -3.94
C ILE A 133 8.70 13.76 -4.60
N ARG A 134 9.81 13.63 -3.86
CA ARG A 134 11.16 13.91 -4.37
C ARG A 134 11.53 13.02 -5.57
N ASN A 135 11.02 11.78 -5.59
CA ASN A 135 11.25 10.82 -6.67
C ASN A 135 10.20 10.91 -7.80
N GLY A 136 9.33 11.92 -7.80
CA GLY A 136 8.36 12.18 -8.88
C GLY A 136 7.13 11.27 -8.88
N ILE A 137 6.86 10.55 -7.79
CA ILE A 137 5.68 9.65 -7.67
C ILE A 137 4.41 10.50 -7.53
N GLY A 138 4.50 11.64 -6.84
CA GLY A 138 3.36 12.54 -6.60
C GLY A 138 2.73 13.12 -7.87
N THR A 139 3.51 13.25 -8.95
CA THR A 139 3.03 13.76 -10.26
C THR A 139 2.73 12.64 -11.25
N PHE A 140 3.14 11.41 -10.96
CA PHE A 140 2.96 10.27 -11.85
C PHE A 140 1.51 9.75 -11.79
N ASN A 141 0.87 9.56 -12.95
CA ASN A 141 -0.54 9.16 -13.08
C ASN A 141 -1.50 9.95 -12.16
N GLY A 142 -1.32 11.26 -12.06
CA GLY A 142 -2.16 12.12 -11.21
C GLY A 142 -2.02 11.83 -9.70
N GLY A 143 -0.90 11.27 -9.26
CA GLY A 143 -0.65 10.96 -7.85
C GLY A 143 -1.28 9.64 -7.37
N GLN A 144 -1.86 8.83 -8.27
CA GLN A 144 -2.50 7.56 -7.92
C GLN A 144 -1.56 6.62 -7.14
N CYS A 145 -0.26 6.68 -7.40
CA CYS A 145 0.74 5.81 -6.79
C CYS A 145 1.18 6.23 -5.38
N MET A 146 0.75 7.40 -4.89
CA MET A 146 1.05 7.88 -3.54
C MET A 146 0.43 7.01 -2.44
N ALA A 147 -0.54 6.15 -2.78
CA ALA A 147 -1.09 5.16 -1.86
C ALA A 147 -0.01 4.19 -1.31
N PHE A 148 1.00 3.86 -2.11
CA PHE A 148 2.14 3.07 -1.64
C PHE A 148 3.07 3.85 -0.69
N CYS A 149 3.08 5.18 -0.77
CA CYS A 149 3.95 6.02 0.07
C CYS A 149 3.35 6.28 1.45
N THR A 150 2.06 5.99 1.62
CA THR A 150 1.27 6.31 2.81
C THR A 150 0.65 5.05 3.44
N THR A 151 1.35 3.91 3.35
CA THR A 151 0.89 2.61 3.85
C THR A 151 0.60 2.58 5.35
N HIS A 152 1.13 3.52 6.14
CA HIS A 152 0.73 3.74 7.53
C HIS A 152 -0.78 4.04 7.68
N ARG A 153 -1.44 4.49 6.61
CA ARG A 153 -2.90 4.69 6.52
C ARG A 153 -3.65 3.47 6.00
N GLY A 154 -2.94 2.42 5.61
CA GLY A 154 -3.45 1.21 4.98
C GLY A 154 -2.67 0.86 3.72
N ASN A 155 -2.41 -0.43 3.52
CA ASN A 155 -1.79 -0.92 2.29
C ASN A 155 -2.81 -0.94 1.13
N PRO A 156 -2.35 -0.80 -0.12
CA PRO A 156 -3.22 -1.01 -1.27
C PRO A 156 -3.69 -2.47 -1.30
N ASN A 157 -4.96 -2.67 -0.92
CA ASN A 157 -5.59 -4.00 -0.80
C ASN A 157 -5.65 -4.75 -2.14
N ASN A 158 -5.56 -4.04 -3.27
CA ASN A 158 -5.59 -4.61 -4.61
C ASN A 158 -4.44 -4.06 -5.46
N ALA A 159 -3.30 -4.75 -5.45
CA ALA A 159 -2.14 -4.39 -6.26
C ALA A 159 -2.47 -4.25 -7.76
N PHE A 160 -3.48 -4.97 -8.28
CA PHE A 160 -3.87 -4.86 -9.70
C PHE A 160 -4.44 -3.48 -10.05
N GLN A 161 -5.12 -2.83 -9.12
CA GLN A 161 -5.60 -1.46 -9.31
C GLN A 161 -4.44 -0.48 -9.55
N TYR A 162 -3.24 -0.86 -9.10
CA TYR A 162 -2.04 -0.07 -9.20
C TYR A 162 -1.01 -0.67 -10.17
N ILE A 163 -1.43 -1.49 -11.15
CA ILE A 163 -0.56 -1.94 -12.25
C ILE A 163 0.16 -0.76 -12.92
N GLY A 164 -0.54 0.37 -13.09
CA GLY A 164 0.06 1.58 -13.66
C GLY A 164 1.25 2.10 -12.85
N CYS A 165 1.34 1.77 -11.56
CA CYS A 165 2.43 2.16 -10.66
C CYS A 165 3.63 1.22 -10.71
N LEU A 166 3.54 0.06 -11.36
CA LEU A 166 4.65 -0.89 -11.47
C LEU A 166 5.87 -0.25 -12.15
N GLN A 167 5.65 0.63 -13.13
CA GLN A 167 6.70 1.41 -13.81
C GLN A 167 7.51 2.31 -12.87
N VAL A 168 6.95 2.67 -11.72
CA VAL A 168 7.60 3.53 -10.72
C VAL A 168 7.85 2.80 -9.40
N PHE A 169 7.54 1.51 -9.35
CA PHE A 169 7.59 0.72 -8.12
C PHE A 169 9.00 0.63 -7.56
N ASP A 170 10.04 0.50 -8.40
CA ASP A 170 11.42 0.50 -7.92
C ASP A 170 11.80 1.80 -7.19
N ARG A 171 11.30 2.96 -7.64
CA ARG A 171 11.51 4.24 -6.95
C ARG A 171 10.77 4.30 -5.61
N ILE A 172 9.57 3.75 -5.56
CA ILE A 172 8.78 3.62 -4.32
C ILE A 172 9.50 2.70 -3.33
N LYS A 173 9.94 1.52 -3.78
CA LYS A 173 10.72 0.55 -3.01
C LYS A 173 12.00 1.16 -2.46
N GLN A 174 12.69 1.99 -3.25
CA GLN A 174 13.89 2.67 -2.79
C GLN A 174 13.60 3.55 -1.57
N CYS A 175 12.46 4.24 -1.51
CA CYS A 175 12.08 5.02 -0.34
C CYS A 175 11.96 4.16 0.93
N TYR A 176 11.44 2.94 0.80
CA TYR A 176 11.34 2.01 1.92
C TYR A 176 12.73 1.55 2.39
N SER A 177 13.61 1.19 1.45
CA SER A 177 14.98 0.76 1.73
C SER A 177 15.79 1.88 2.38
N ASP A 178 15.71 3.11 1.84
CA ASP A 178 16.37 4.30 2.36
C ASP A 178 15.91 4.63 3.79
N TYR A 179 14.62 4.45 4.08
CA TYR A 179 14.10 4.62 5.43
C TYR A 179 14.77 3.66 6.41
N HIS A 180 14.92 2.39 6.05
CA HIS A 180 15.60 1.38 6.88
C HIS A 180 17.10 1.63 7.07
N ILE A 181 17.75 2.48 6.28
CA ILE A 181 19.16 2.85 6.54
C ILE A 181 19.29 3.48 7.93
N ASN A 182 18.36 4.37 8.29
CA ASN A 182 18.46 5.18 9.50
C ASN A 182 17.41 4.85 10.57
N HIS A 183 16.43 4.00 10.25
CA HIS A 183 15.33 3.66 11.14
C HIS A 183 15.26 2.15 11.38
N PRO A 184 14.79 1.70 12.56
CA PRO A 184 14.54 0.30 12.80
C PRO A 184 13.31 -0.20 12.02
N ASN A 185 13.17 -1.52 11.94
CA ASN A 185 11.89 -2.12 11.52
C ASN A 185 10.80 -1.97 12.61
N ILE A 186 9.56 -2.38 12.30
CA ILE A 186 8.38 -2.27 13.20
C ILE A 186 8.62 -2.80 14.61
N PHE A 187 9.41 -3.87 14.75
CA PHE A 187 9.66 -4.54 16.03
C PHE A 187 10.98 -4.14 16.69
N GLY A 188 11.70 -3.15 16.14
CA GLY A 188 13.09 -2.93 16.49
C GLY A 188 14.03 -3.96 15.84
N ASP A 189 15.31 -3.63 15.84
CA ASP A 189 16.37 -4.38 15.14
C ASP A 189 17.11 -5.39 16.06
N PHE A 190 16.51 -5.75 17.19
CA PHE A 190 17.03 -6.71 18.16
C PHE A 190 16.38 -8.09 18.02
#